data_AF-A0A7Y7V9W7-F1
#
_entry.id   AF-A0A7Y7V9W7-F1
#
_cell.length_a   1.000
_cell.length_b   1.000
_cell.length_c   1.000
_cell.angle_alpha   90.00
_cell.angle_beta   90.00
_cell.angle_gamma   90.00
#
_symmetry.space_group_name_H-M   'P 1'
#
loop_
_entity.id
_entity.type
_entity.pdbx_description
1 polymer ?
#
loop_
_entity_poly.entity_id
_entity_poly.type
_entity_poly.pdbx_seq_one_letter_code
_entity_poly.pdbx_strand_id
1 'polypeptide(L)' 'METNLSLQIERAAYNEFIRLWGQGSFKHQRLGQAFYNHFNLHKLHDQDSLRKLYEAEGEKASRLILRLFHFH' A
#
# COMPACT_ATOMS: atom_id res chain seq x y z
N MET A 1 -2.00 2.96 22.25
CA MET A 1 -0.65 2.49 21.89
C MET A 1 -0.64 2.36 20.38
N GLU A 2 0.08 3.24 19.67
CA GLU A 2 0.24 3.13 18.21
C GLU A 2 1.29 2.05 17.94
N THR A 3 0.85 0.86 17.57
CA THR A 3 1.71 -0.22 17.09
C THR A 3 2.34 0.22 15.77
N ASN A 4 3.54 0.81 15.83
CA ASN A 4 4.44 0.98 14.68
C ASN A 4 4.94 -0.41 14.24
N LEU A 5 4.05 -1.21 13.65
CA LEU A 5 4.44 -2.34 12.82
C LEU A 5 4.73 -1.78 11.44
N SER A 6 5.85 -1.09 11.29
CA SER A 6 6.28 -0.59 9.98
C SER A 6 6.63 -1.79 9.10
N LEU A 7 5.67 -2.23 8.31
CA LEU A 7 5.85 -3.34 7.37
C LEU A 7 6.94 -2.96 6.37
N GLN A 8 7.89 -3.86 6.17
CA GLN A 8 9.04 -3.57 5.32
C GLN A 8 8.71 -3.90 3.86
N ILE A 9 8.97 -2.94 2.98
CA ILE A 9 8.91 -3.13 1.53
C ILE A 9 10.23 -2.63 0.95
N GLU A 10 10.82 -3.39 0.04
CA GLU A 10 11.99 -2.94 -0.71
C GLU A 10 11.66 -1.66 -1.49
N ARG A 11 12.50 -0.63 -1.37
CA ARG A 11 12.31 0.63 -2.10
C ARG A 11 12.21 0.42 -3.61
N ALA A 12 12.95 -0.54 -4.15
CA ALA A 12 12.87 -0.91 -5.56
C ALA A 12 11.48 -1.42 -5.96
N ALA A 13 10.88 -2.30 -5.15
CA ALA A 13 9.53 -2.82 -5.38
C ALA A 13 8.47 -1.71 -5.26
N TYR A 14 8.63 -0.78 -4.32
CA TYR A 14 7.76 0.40 -4.24
C TYR A 14 7.87 1.30 -5.47
N ASN A 15 9.08 1.57 -5.94
CA ASN A 15 9.30 2.37 -7.15
C ASN A 15 8.66 1.73 -8.38
N GLU A 16 8.77 0.40 -8.50
CA GLU A 16 8.14 -0.35 -9.59
C GLU A 16 6.60 -0.27 -9.50
N PHE A 17 6.03 -0.41 -8.31
CA PHE A 17 4.60 -0.20 -8.09
C PHE A 17 4.15 1.20 -8.56
N ILE A 18 4.88 2.26 -8.19
CA ILE A 18 4.56 3.64 -8.60
C ILE A 18 4.66 3.80 -10.12
N ARG A 19 5.66 3.18 -10.76
CA ARG A 19 5.79 3.17 -12.22
C ARG A 19 4.58 2.53 -12.89
N LEU A 20 4.16 1.35 -12.43
CA LEU A 20 2.98 0.64 -12.94
C LEU A 20 1.68 1.42 -12.70
N TRP A 21 1.56 2.08 -11.54
CA TRP A 21 0.42 2.95 -11.23
C TRP A 21 0.33 4.13 -12.21
N GLY A 22 1.44 4.82 -12.47
CA GLY A 22 1.50 5.92 -13.43
C GLY A 22 1.19 5.49 -14.88
N GLN A 23 1.42 4.22 -15.21
CA GLN A 23 1.07 3.64 -16.52
C GLN A 23 -0.40 3.17 -16.62
N GLY A 24 -1.17 3.27 -15.54
CA GLY A 24 -2.56 2.82 -15.51
C GLY A 24 -2.72 1.30 -15.51
N SER A 25 -1.71 0.54 -15.05
CA SER A 25 -1.76 -0.92 -14.98
C SER A 25 -2.85 -1.46 -14.04
N PHE A 26 -3.30 -0.64 -13.08
CA PHE A 26 -4.32 -1.00 -12.09
C PHE A 26 -5.69 -0.40 -12.43
N LYS A 27 -6.23 -0.73 -13.61
CA LYS A 27 -7.52 -0.19 -14.08
C LYS A 27 -8.64 -0.47 -13.09
N HIS A 28 -9.46 0.54 -12.84
CA HIS A 28 -10.62 0.49 -11.93
C HIS A 28 -10.30 0.25 -10.45
N GLN A 29 -9.02 0.26 -10.05
CA GLN A 29 -8.63 0.13 -8.66
C GLN A 29 -8.33 1.49 -8.07
N ARG A 30 -8.74 1.70 -6.81
CA ARG A 30 -8.21 2.80 -5.99
C ARG A 30 -6.73 2.54 -5.69
N LEU A 31 -5.95 3.60 -5.47
CA LEU A 31 -4.51 3.46 -5.17
C LEU A 31 -4.23 2.49 -4.01
N GLY A 32 -4.99 2.60 -2.93
CA GLY A 32 -4.82 1.73 -1.76
C GLY A 32 -5.19 0.27 -2.02
N GLN A 33 -6.24 0.04 -2.81
CA GLN A 33 -6.63 -1.30 -3.29
C GLN A 33 -5.54 -1.90 -4.18
N ALA A 34 -5.03 -1.14 -5.14
CA ALA A 34 -3.96 -1.57 -6.04
C ALA A 34 -2.70 -1.97 -5.26
N PHE A 35 -2.29 -1.13 -4.30
CA PHE A 35 -1.15 -1.41 -3.43
C PHE A 35 -1.37 -2.68 -2.60
N TYR A 36 -2.54 -2.79 -1.96
CA TYR A 36 -2.91 -3.93 -1.14
C TYR A 36 -2.88 -5.25 -1.92
N ASN A 37 -3.40 -5.25 -3.14
CA ASN A 37 -3.39 -6.42 -4.02
C ASN A 37 -1.98 -6.73 -4.54
N HIS A 38 -1.24 -5.72 -5.00
CA HIS A 38 0.09 -5.90 -5.60
C HIS A 38 1.08 -6.52 -4.61
N PHE A 39 1.06 -6.10 -3.34
CA PHE A 39 1.93 -6.63 -2.30
C PHE A 39 1.33 -7.81 -1.52
N ASN A 40 0.20 -8.36 -1.97
CA ASN A 40 -0.49 -9.50 -1.33
C ASN A 40 -0.76 -9.29 0.17
N LEU A 41 -1.16 -8.09 0.56
CA LEU A 41 -1.29 -7.71 1.97
C LEU A 41 -2.41 -8.46 2.70
N HIS A 42 -3.32 -9.12 1.97
CA HIS A 42 -4.31 -10.06 2.52
C HIS A 42 -3.70 -11.26 3.27
N LYS A 43 -2.41 -11.54 3.06
CA LYS A 43 -1.69 -12.62 3.74
C LYS A 43 -1.16 -12.22 5.12
N LEU A 44 -1.22 -10.93 5.48
CA LEU A 44 -0.70 -10.41 6.73
C LEU A 44 -1.72 -10.51 7.87
N HIS A 45 -1.25 -10.50 9.11
CA HIS A 45 -2.11 -10.72 10.27
C HIS A 45 -2.93 -9.48 10.68
N ASP A 46 -2.37 -8.26 10.59
CA ASP A 46 -3.06 -7.02 10.95
C ASP A 46 -3.96 -6.50 9.82
N GLN A 47 -5.13 -7.11 9.65
CA GLN A 47 -6.06 -6.74 8.59
C GLN A 47 -6.85 -5.45 8.85
N ASP A 48 -6.95 -4.96 10.09
CA ASP A 48 -7.73 -3.76 10.41
C ASP A 48 -7.07 -2.48 9.86
N SER A 49 -5.75 -2.36 10.05
CA SER A 49 -4.94 -1.28 9.48
C SER A 49 -4.93 -1.35 7.96
N LEU A 50 -4.84 -2.56 7.41
CA LEU A 50 -4.75 -2.81 5.98
C LEU A 50 -6.09 -2.64 5.25
N ARG A 51 -7.23 -2.87 5.92
CA ARG A 51 -8.56 -2.58 5.37
C ARG A 51 -8.75 -1.09 5.12
N LYS A 52 -8.30 -0.24 6.04
CA LYS A 52 -8.34 1.24 5.85
C LYS A 52 -7.50 1.67 4.65
N LEU A 53 -6.38 1.00 4.40
CA LEU A 53 -5.57 1.22 3.20
C LEU A 53 -6.31 0.74 1.94
N TYR A 54 -6.85 -0.47 1.93
CA TYR A 54 -7.60 -1.03 0.80
C TYR A 54 -8.76 -0.14 0.33
N GLU A 55 -9.44 0.51 1.27
CA GLU A 55 -10.56 1.41 1.00
C GLU A 55 -10.12 2.82 0.55
N ALA A 56 -8.87 3.21 0.80
CA ALA A 56 -8.39 4.55 0.51
C ALA A 56 -8.06 4.75 -0.98
N GLU A 57 -8.24 5.99 -1.44
CA GLU A 57 -7.91 6.44 -2.79
C GLU A 57 -6.98 7.66 -2.78
N GLY A 58 -6.34 7.89 -3.93
CA GLY A 58 -5.52 9.07 -4.19
C GLY A 58 -4.56 9.41 -3.06
N GLU A 59 -4.58 10.67 -2.64
CA GLU A 59 -3.66 11.19 -1.63
C GLU A 59 -3.82 10.51 -0.25
N LYS A 60 -5.05 10.14 0.13
CA LYS A 60 -5.31 9.45 1.40
C LYS A 60 -4.60 8.10 1.45
N ALA A 61 -4.62 7.36 0.34
CA ALA A 61 -3.89 6.11 0.22
C ALA A 61 -2.37 6.34 0.29
N SER A 62 -1.84 7.35 -0.42
CA SER A 62 -0.40 7.69 -0.37
C SER A 62 0.08 7.98 1.06
N ARG A 63 -0.68 8.77 1.84
CA ARG A 63 -0.33 9.06 3.24
C ARG A 63 -0.37 7.81 4.12
N LEU A 64 -1.35 6.92 3.92
CA LEU A 64 -1.42 5.65 4.65
C LEU A 64 -0.26 4.71 4.30
N ILE A 65 0.13 4.63 3.03
CA ILE A 65 1.28 3.82 2.58
C ILE A 65 2.56 4.30 3.28
N LEU A 66 2.85 5.59 3.24
CA LEU A 66 4.06 6.16 3.85
C LEU A 66 4.08 6.04 5.38
N ARG A 67 2.90 5.93 6.02
CA ARG A 67 2.78 5.75 7.46
C ARG A 67 2.93 4.29 7.90
N LEU A 68 2.34 3.36 7.15
CA LEU A 68 2.26 1.94 7.51
C LEU A 68 3.51 1.15 7.09
N PHE A 69 4.24 1.63 6.07
CA PHE A 69 5.35 0.90 5.48
C PHE A 69 6.66 1.65 5.62
N HIS A 70 7.72 0.90 5.94
CA HIS A 70 9.09 1.37 5.89
C HIS A 70 9.76 0.87 4.61
N PHE A 71 10.39 1.79 3.87
CA PHE A 71 11.07 1.48 2.60
C PHE A 71 12.58 1.43 2.80
N HIS A 72 13.15 0.23 2.76
CA HIS A 72 14.59 0.00 2.89
C HIS A 72 15.28 -0.17 1.54
#